data_AF-A0A2U1F7K6-F1
#
_entry.id   AF-A0A2U1F7K6-F1
#
_cell.length_a   1.000
_cell.length_b   1.000
_cell.length_c   1.000
_cell.angle_alpha   90.00
_cell.angle_beta   90.00
_cell.angle_gamma   90.00
#
_symmetry.space_group_name_H-M   'P 1'
#
loop_
_entity.id
_entity.type
_entity.pdbx_description
1 polymer ?
#
loop_
_entity_poly.entity_id
_entity_poly.type
_entity_poly.pdbx_seq_one_letter_code
_entity_poly.pdbx_strand_id
1 'polypeptide(L)'
;MPSRWTMDTLPVPDDDEVRLVTVPGETVAVLRFRGDRGPRAVAARTDELLTTLSDHGVDVIGDAVAWFYDPPWTLPFRRRNEIAVPVEYTPSGGEPWLST
;
A
#
# COMPACT_ATOMS: atom_id res chain seq x y z
N MET A 1 2.78 -11.66 -4.24
CA MET A 1 2.85 -13.04 -4.79
C MET A 1 1.65 -13.83 -4.31
N PRO A 2 0.97 -14.63 -5.16
CA PRO A 2 -0.02 -15.60 -4.69
C PRO A 2 0.60 -16.53 -3.64
N SER A 3 -0.14 -16.82 -2.57
CA SER A 3 0.39 -17.56 -1.41
C SER A 3 0.90 -18.97 -1.71
N ARG A 4 0.49 -19.57 -2.84
CA ARG A 4 0.92 -20.90 -3.28
C ARG A 4 2.37 -20.97 -3.78
N TRP A 5 3.03 -19.84 -4.03
CA TRP A 5 4.37 -19.78 -4.63
C TRP A 5 5.37 -19.13 -3.68
N THR A 6 6.55 -19.74 -3.55
CA THR A 6 7.74 -19.16 -2.90
C THR A 6 8.73 -18.68 -3.96
N MET A 7 9.70 -17.83 -3.58
CA MET A 7 10.76 -17.36 -4.48
C MET A 7 11.46 -18.51 -5.22
N ASP A 8 11.71 -19.64 -4.55
CA ASP A 8 12.38 -20.81 -5.13
C ASP A 8 11.53 -21.57 -6.15
N THR A 9 10.21 -21.38 -6.13
CA THR A 9 9.26 -22.09 -7.01
C THR A 9 8.77 -21.23 -8.18
N LEU A 10 9.23 -19.99 -8.29
CA LEU A 10 8.81 -19.09 -9.34
C LEU A 10 9.43 -19.51 -10.69
N PRO A 11 8.66 -19.42 -11.79
CA PRO A 11 9.24 -19.54 -13.10
C PRO A 11 10.24 -18.39 -13.32
N VAL A 12 11.31 -18.69 -14.05
CA VAL A 12 12.22 -17.66 -14.53
C VAL A 12 11.46 -16.76 -15.50
N PRO A 13 11.49 -15.43 -15.34
CA PRO A 13 10.88 -14.53 -16.31
C PRO A 13 11.48 -14.73 -17.70
N ASP A 14 10.63 -14.74 -18.73
CA ASP A 14 11.07 -14.86 -20.13
C ASP A 14 11.71 -13.55 -20.66
N ASP A 15 11.55 -12.45 -19.91
CA ASP A 15 12.04 -11.12 -20.25
C ASP A 15 13.16 -10.70 -19.27
N ASP A 16 14.32 -10.35 -19.83
CA ASP A 16 15.52 -9.95 -19.07
C ASP A 16 15.36 -8.63 -18.31
N GLU A 17 14.38 -7.79 -18.66
CA GLU A 17 14.06 -6.55 -17.94
C GLU A 17 13.26 -6.83 -16.64
N VAL A 18 12.69 -8.02 -16.50
CA VAL A 18 11.89 -8.40 -15.34
C VAL A 18 12.76 -9.07 -14.28
N ARG A 19 12.79 -8.48 -13.08
CA ARG A 19 13.52 -9.01 -11.92
C ARG A 19 12.55 -9.33 -10.78
N LEU A 20 12.69 -10.53 -10.22
CA LEU A 20 12.00 -10.93 -9.01
C LEU A 20 12.84 -10.54 -7.79
N VAL A 21 12.26 -9.74 -6.90
CA VAL A 21 12.94 -9.26 -5.69
C VAL A 21 12.11 -9.62 -4.46
N THR A 22 12.80 -9.94 -3.38
CA THR A 22 12.16 -10.12 -2.07
C THR A 22 12.00 -8.75 -1.42
N VAL A 23 10.77 -8.40 -1.04
CA VAL A 23 10.47 -7.19 -0.27
C VAL A 23 10.15 -7.62 1.16
N PRO A 24 10.83 -7.07 2.19
CA PRO A 24 10.52 -7.40 3.58
C PRO A 24 9.10 -6.96 3.93
N GLY A 25 8.49 -7.64 4.91
CA GLY A 25 7.22 -7.19 5.46
C GLY A 25 7.38 -5.84 6.15
N GLU A 26 6.44 -4.94 5.92
CA GLU A 26 6.39 -3.62 6.53
C GLU A 26 4.98 -3.30 7.03
N THR A 27 4.86 -2.40 7.99
CA THR A 27 3.57 -1.85 8.42
C THR A 27 3.33 -0.52 7.72
N VAL A 28 2.17 -0.38 7.10
CA VAL A 28 1.78 0.83 6.38
C VAL A 28 0.48 1.38 6.93
N ALA A 29 0.41 2.70 7.08
CA ALA A 29 -0.84 3.42 7.22
C ALA A 29 -1.45 3.64 5.83
N VAL A 30 -2.76 3.45 5.70
CA VAL A 30 -3.45 3.52 4.41
C VAL A 30 -4.65 4.46 4.47
N LEU A 31 -4.70 5.41 3.53
CA LEU A 31 -5.88 6.21 3.25
C LEU A 31 -6.53 5.76 1.94
N ARG A 32 -7.74 5.20 2.05
CA ARG A 32 -8.55 4.82 0.89
C ARG A 32 -9.36 6.01 0.39
N PHE A 33 -9.35 6.23 -0.92
CA PHE A 33 -10.17 7.25 -1.59
C PHE A 33 -10.78 6.74 -2.91
N ARG A 34 -11.69 7.53 -3.48
CA ARG A 34 -12.41 7.25 -4.73
C ARG A 34 -12.23 8.41 -5.69
N GLY A 35 -12.58 8.21 -6.96
CA GLY A 35 -12.62 9.27 -7.96
C GLY A 35 -11.31 9.45 -8.72
N ASP A 36 -10.84 10.70 -8.78
CA ASP A 36 -9.66 11.10 -9.55
C ASP A 36 -8.38 10.50 -8.95
N ARG A 37 -7.45 10.11 -9.84
CA ARG A 37 -6.12 9.55 -9.53
C ARG A 37 -4.99 10.38 -10.14
N GLY A 38 -5.29 11.57 -10.63
CA GLY A 38 -4.29 12.49 -11.15
C GLY A 38 -3.35 13.01 -10.06
N PRO A 39 -2.19 13.58 -10.44
CA PRO A 39 -1.16 14.01 -9.48
C PRO A 39 -1.67 14.94 -8.38
N ARG A 40 -2.60 15.85 -8.71
CA ARG A 40 -3.20 16.77 -7.73
C ARG A 40 -4.06 16.05 -6.69
N ALA A 41 -4.87 15.09 -7.12
CA ALA A 41 -5.69 14.30 -6.21
C ALA A 41 -4.82 13.44 -5.31
N VAL A 42 -3.77 12.82 -5.86
CA VAL A 42 -2.78 12.05 -5.09
C VAL A 42 -2.12 12.93 -4.04
N ALA A 43 -1.58 14.10 -4.41
CA ALA A 43 -0.93 15.02 -3.48
C ALA A 43 -1.86 15.42 -2.33
N ALA A 44 -3.11 15.81 -2.64
CA ALA A 44 -4.08 16.20 -1.63
C ALA A 44 -4.42 15.06 -0.64
N ARG A 45 -4.49 13.81 -1.11
CA ARG A 45 -4.74 12.64 -0.24
C ARG A 45 -3.50 12.24 0.55
N THR A 46 -2.30 12.45 0.00
CA THR A 46 -1.05 12.30 0.75
C THR A 46 -0.99 13.28 1.91
N ASP A 47 -1.26 14.57 1.65
CA ASP A 47 -1.27 15.59 2.70
C ASP A 47 -2.30 15.29 3.80
N GLU A 48 -3.50 14.82 3.40
CA GLU A 48 -4.56 14.38 4.33
C GLU A 48 -4.09 13.25 5.24
N LEU A 49 -3.44 12.21 4.67
CA LEU A 49 -2.94 11.09 5.44
C LEU A 49 -1.81 11.52 6.38
N LEU A 50 -0.83 12.28 5.89
CA LEU A 50 0.31 12.73 6.70
C LEU A 50 -0.13 13.64 7.86
N THR A 51 -1.07 14.55 7.61
CA THR A 51 -1.66 15.40 8.66
C THR A 51 -2.34 14.54 9.72
N THR A 52 -3.16 13.58 9.29
CA THR A 52 -3.85 12.66 10.20
C THR A 52 -2.86 11.87 11.06
N LEU A 53 -1.79 11.32 10.47
CA LEU A 53 -0.77 10.58 11.21
C LEU A 53 -0.05 11.46 12.23
N SER A 54 0.29 12.70 11.85
CA SER A 54 0.89 13.68 12.75
C SER A 54 -0.03 14.01 13.92
N ASP A 55 -1.32 14.22 13.67
CA ASP A 55 -2.32 14.54 14.72
C ASP A 55 -2.49 13.38 15.72
N HIS A 56 -2.24 12.15 15.28
CA HIS A 56 -2.30 10.94 16.10
C HIS A 56 -0.95 10.50 16.68
N GLY A 57 0.13 11.25 16.41
CA GLY A 57 1.48 10.91 16.90
C GLY A 57 2.03 9.60 16.34
N VAL A 58 1.70 9.27 15.10
CA VAL A 58 2.22 8.09 14.39
C VAL A 58 3.42 8.49 13.55
N ASP A 59 4.57 7.87 13.83
CA ASP A 59 5.82 8.15 13.12
C ASP A 59 5.85 7.53 11.73
N VAL A 60 6.09 8.37 10.72
CA VAL A 60 6.28 7.99 9.33
C VAL A 60 7.75 7.68 9.08
N ILE A 61 8.03 6.52 8.48
CA ILE A 61 9.39 6.01 8.28
C ILE A 61 9.78 5.83 6.80
N GLY A 62 8.96 6.32 5.88
CA GLY A 62 9.22 6.21 4.44
C GLY A 62 8.31 7.10 3.60
N ASP A 63 8.50 7.01 2.28
CA ASP A 63 7.76 7.80 1.30
C ASP A 63 6.34 7.27 1.09
N ALA A 64 5.42 8.20 0.74
CA ALA A 64 4.07 7.86 0.36
C ALA A 64 4.02 7.23 -1.04
N VAL A 65 3.24 6.15 -1.21
CA VAL A 65 3.01 5.47 -2.48
C VAL A 65 1.52 5.42 -2.78
N ALA A 66 1.14 5.70 -4.03
CA ALA A 66 -0.24 5.56 -4.48
C ALA A 66 -0.47 4.17 -5.11
N TRP A 67 -1.49 3.47 -4.63
CA TRP A 67 -1.93 2.18 -5.17
C TRP A 67 -3.26 2.30 -5.91
N PHE A 68 -3.28 1.81 -7.15
CA PHE A 68 -4.44 1.83 -8.02
C PHE A 68 -4.76 0.40 -8.46
N TYR A 69 -5.98 -0.04 -8.19
CA TYR A 69 -6.40 -1.43 -8.44
C TYR A 69 -7.33 -1.55 -9.64
N ASP A 70 -8.07 -0.48 -9.93
CA ASP A 70 -9.14 -0.52 -10.92
C ASP A 70 -8.67 -0.12 -12.32
N PRO A 71 -9.18 -0.81 -13.36
CA PRO A 71 -8.88 -0.48 -14.74
C PRO A 71 -9.49 0.88 -15.17
N PRO A 72 -9.02 1.46 -16.29
CA PRO A 72 -9.48 2.77 -16.74
C PRO A 72 -10.99 2.87 -17.01
N TRP A 73 -11.65 1.76 -17.35
CA TRP A 73 -13.09 1.72 -17.62
C TRP A 73 -13.98 1.67 -16.35
N THR A 74 -13.41 1.49 -15.16
CA THR A 74 -14.19 1.53 -13.91
C THR A 74 -14.71 2.94 -13.67
N LEU A 75 -16.02 3.05 -13.39
CA LEU A 75 -16.67 4.32 -13.04
C LEU A 75 -15.93 5.00 -11.88
N PRO A 76 -15.62 6.31 -11.94
CA PRO A 76 -14.73 6.96 -10.97
C PRO A 76 -15.12 6.76 -9.50
N PHE A 77 -16.42 6.84 -9.19
CA PHE A 77 -16.93 6.65 -7.82
C PHE A 77 -16.88 5.19 -7.34
N ARG A 78 -16.70 4.22 -8.24
CA ARG A 78 -16.53 2.81 -7.89
C ARG A 78 -15.07 2.40 -7.69
N ARG A 79 -14.12 3.22 -8.15
CA ARG A 79 -12.68 2.93 -8.01
C ARG A 79 -12.25 2.87 -6.54
N ARG A 80 -11.28 2.00 -6.24
CA ARG A 80 -10.50 1.93 -5.03
C ARG A 80 -9.09 2.43 -5.36
N ASN A 81 -8.75 3.56 -4.77
CA ASN A 81 -7.41 4.11 -4.77
C ASN A 81 -6.94 4.21 -3.32
N GLU A 82 -5.66 4.03 -3.08
CA GLU A 82 -5.06 4.08 -1.75
C GLU A 82 -3.79 4.93 -1.78
N ILE A 83 -3.56 5.73 -0.74
CA ILE A 83 -2.23 6.24 -0.39
C ILE A 83 -1.74 5.41 0.78
N ALA A 84 -0.55 4.82 0.64
CA ALA A 84 0.11 4.03 1.66
C ALA A 84 1.40 4.73 2.10
N VAL A 85 1.66 4.79 3.40
CA VAL A 85 2.86 5.38 4.00
C VAL A 85 3.42 4.40 5.03
N PRO A 86 4.71 4.00 4.95
CA PRO A 86 5.35 3.19 5.98
C PRO A 86 5.35 3.90 7.34
N VAL A 87 4.99 3.17 8.39
CA VAL A 87 4.92 3.71 9.76
C VAL A 87 5.62 2.80 10.77
N GLU A 88 6.14 3.41 11.82
CA GLU A 88 6.53 2.67 13.02
C GLU A 88 5.28 2.37 13.84
N TYR A 89 4.81 1.12 13.77
CA TYR A 89 3.70 0.64 14.60
C TYR A 89 4.17 -0.54 15.43
N THR A 90 4.38 -0.29 16.72
CA THR A 90 4.52 -1.36 17.69
C THR A 90 3.12 -1.72 18.19
N PRO A 91 2.54 -2.87 17.83
CA PRO A 91 1.26 -3.29 18.40
C PRO A 91 1.42 -3.38 19.92
N SER A 92 0.67 -2.56 20.65
CA SER A 92 0.66 -2.57 22.11
C SER A 92 -0.04 -3.84 22.60
N GLY A 93 0.73 -4.89 22.86
CA GLY A 93 0.37 -6.05 23.68
C GLY A 93 -1.04 -6.63 23.51
N GLY A 94 -1.18 -7.60 22.60
CA GLY A 94 -2.38 -8.44 22.48
C GLY A 94 -2.33 -9.20 21.16
N GLU A 95 -2.35 -10.53 21.21
CA GLU A 95 -2.16 -11.42 20.05
C GLU A 95 -3.00 -10.99 18.82
N PRO A 96 -2.36 -10.77 17.66
CA PRO A 96 -3.07 -10.29 16.48
C PRO A 96 -3.60 -11.45 15.62
N TRP A 97 -4.92 -11.46 15.43
CA TRP A 97 -5.59 -11.90 14.19
C TRP A 97 -5.40 -13.35 13.69
N LEU A 98 -5.21 -14.32 14.59
CA LEU A 98 -5.54 -15.72 14.30
C LEU A 98 -6.76 -16.14 15.13
N SER A 99 -7.96 -15.88 14.61
CA SER A 99 -9.14 -16.68 14.96
C SER A 99 -9.71 -17.25 13.68
N THR A 100 -9.41 -18.54 13.53
CA THR A 100 -9.98 -19.61 12.68
C THR A 100 -10.98 -19.20 11.59
#